data_AF-A0A963VAT1-F1
#
_entry.id   AF-A0A963VAT1-F1
#
_cell.length_a   1.000
_cell.length_b   1.000
_cell.length_c   1.000
_cell.angle_alpha   90.00
_cell.angle_beta   90.00
_cell.angle_gamma   90.00
#
_symmetry.space_group_name_H-M   'P 1'
#
loop_
_entity.id
_entity.type
_entity.pdbx_description
1 polymer ?
#
loop_
_entity_poly.entity_id
_entity_poly.type
_entity_poly.pdbx_seq_one_letter_code
_entity_poly.pdbx_strand_id
1 'polypeptide(L)'
;MLASSGGRSAGSGVWSLAALLIAGLVLLPILSVVAIAFRPSENIWPHLISTTLPRYLGNTAILTLGTGMLAAAVGTGAAWLVTMYRFPMSRLLEWLLLLPLAIPAYVGAYALVDFLEYSGP
;
A
#
# COMPACT_ATOMS: atom_id res chain seq x y z
N MET A 1 35.97 -12.47 29.19
CA MET A 1 36.88 -11.56 28.46
C MET A 1 37.13 -12.18 27.10
N LEU A 2 36.45 -11.69 26.06
CA LEU A 2 36.78 -11.75 24.63
C LEU A 2 35.58 -11.19 23.87
N ALA A 3 35.58 -9.87 23.70
CA ALA A 3 34.70 -9.17 22.79
C ALA A 3 35.09 -9.56 21.36
N SER A 4 34.18 -10.18 20.60
CA SER A 4 34.30 -10.23 19.15
C SER A 4 33.51 -9.06 18.58
N SER A 5 34.20 -7.92 18.47
CA SER A 5 33.76 -6.80 17.64
C SER A 5 33.74 -7.27 16.19
N GLY A 6 32.57 -7.72 15.72
CA GLY A 6 32.31 -8.01 14.32
C GLY A 6 32.48 -6.74 13.50
N GLY A 7 33.59 -6.66 12.76
CA GLY A 7 33.92 -5.55 11.90
C GLY A 7 32.80 -5.27 10.90
N ARG A 8 32.26 -4.05 10.95
CA ARG A 8 31.48 -3.44 9.87
C ARG A 8 32.41 -3.24 8.67
N SER A 9 32.67 -4.31 7.91
CA SER A 9 33.59 -4.26 6.77
C SER A 9 32.95 -3.50 5.60
N ALA A 10 33.78 -2.81 4.85
CA ALA A 10 33.51 -1.80 3.82
C ALA A 10 32.46 -2.11 2.73
N GLY A 11 31.87 -3.31 2.69
CA GLY A 11 30.77 -3.66 1.79
C GLY A 11 29.46 -2.93 2.09
N SER A 12 29.19 -2.55 3.35
CA SER A 12 27.95 -1.86 3.71
C SER A 12 27.84 -0.46 3.07
N GLY A 13 28.95 0.24 2.88
CA GLY A 13 28.96 1.59 2.33
C GLY A 13 28.49 1.65 0.88
N VAL A 14 28.89 0.67 0.05
CA VAL A 14 28.51 0.60 -1.37
C VAL A 14 27.04 0.24 -1.52
N TRP A 15 26.54 -0.72 -0.74
CA TRP A 15 25.11 -1.08 -0.74
C TRP A 15 24.23 0.05 -0.19
N SER A 16 24.67 0.74 0.87
CA SER A 16 23.97 1.91 1.38
C SER A 16 23.97 3.07 0.37
N LEU A 17 25.08 3.31 -0.32
CA LEU A 17 25.16 4.33 -1.37
C LEU A 17 24.26 3.98 -2.56
N ALA A 18 24.26 2.71 -2.99
CA ALA A 18 23.36 2.24 -4.05
C ALA A 18 21.88 2.39 -3.64
N ALA A 19 21.54 2.04 -2.40
CA ALA A 19 20.18 2.23 -1.87
C ALA A 19 19.78 3.71 -1.84
N LEU A 20 20.70 4.61 -1.44
CA LEU A 20 20.47 6.06 -1.46
C LEU A 20 20.29 6.61 -2.87
N LEU A 21 21.07 6.13 -3.84
CA LEU A 21 20.92 6.52 -5.25
C LEU A 21 19.57 6.08 -5.81
N ILE A 22 19.15 4.84 -5.54
CA ILE A 22 17.83 4.33 -5.95
C ILE A 22 16.71 5.12 -5.27
N ALA A 23 16.79 5.33 -3.96
CA ALA A 23 15.81 6.13 -3.23
C ALA A 23 15.74 7.57 -3.78
N GLY A 24 16.89 8.18 -4.08
CA GLY A 24 16.97 9.48 -4.72
C GLY A 24 16.27 9.50 -6.07
N LEU A 25 16.56 8.52 -6.94
CA LEU A 25 15.95 8.38 -8.26
C LEU A 25 14.42 8.23 -8.17
N VAL A 26 13.92 7.43 -7.23
CA VAL A 26 12.47 7.23 -6.97
C VAL A 26 11.82 8.51 -6.42
N LEU A 27 12.54 9.31 -5.64
CA LEU A 27 12.04 10.58 -5.10
C LEU A 27 12.02 11.71 -6.13
N LEU A 28 12.86 11.68 -7.18
CA LEU A 28 12.92 12.74 -8.20
C LEU A 28 11.55 13.15 -8.78
N PRO A 29 10.66 12.24 -9.23
CA PRO A 29 9.35 12.65 -9.75
C PRO A 29 8.46 13.28 -8.67
N ILE A 30 8.53 12.79 -7.42
CA ILE A 30 7.76 13.35 -6.30
C ILE A 30 8.22 14.78 -6.02
N LEU A 31 9.54 14.98 -5.92
CA LEU A 31 10.13 16.31 -5.73
C LEU A 31 9.80 17.26 -6.90
N SER A 32 9.77 16.74 -8.12
CA SER A 32 9.39 17.51 -9.31
C SER A 32 7.93 17.99 -9.21
N VAL A 33 6.99 17.12 -8.84
CA VAL A 33 5.59 17.49 -8.62
C VAL A 33 5.44 18.54 -7.52
N VAL A 34 6.16 18.36 -6.40
CA VAL A 34 6.15 19.34 -5.29
C VAL A 34 6.70 20.69 -5.76
N ALA A 35 7.80 20.72 -6.51
CA ALA A 35 8.37 21.95 -7.04
C ALA A 35 7.41 22.68 -7.99
N ILE A 36 6.69 21.93 -8.85
CA ILE A 36 5.68 22.48 -9.76
C ILE A 36 4.48 23.02 -8.98
N ALA A 37 4.03 22.33 -7.92
CA ALA A 37 2.90 22.76 -7.10
C ALA A 37 3.12 24.14 -6.44
N PHE A 38 4.37 24.50 -6.13
CA PHE A 38 4.75 25.81 -5.58
C PHE A 38 5.03 26.89 -6.64
N ARG A 39 5.02 26.56 -7.94
CA ARG A 39 5.16 27.52 -9.05
C ARG A 39 3.92 27.50 -9.96
N PRO A 40 2.73 27.86 -9.45
CA PRO A 40 1.51 27.86 -10.27
C PRO A 40 1.62 28.92 -11.39
N SER A 41 1.28 28.52 -12.62
CA SER A 41 1.13 29.45 -13.75
C SER A 41 -0.15 30.30 -13.61
N GLU A 42 -1.21 29.73 -13.03
CA GLU A 42 -2.44 30.39 -12.62
C GLU A 42 -2.79 29.96 -11.19
N ASN A 43 -3.27 30.87 -10.34
CA ASN A 43 -3.51 30.58 -8.92
C ASN A 43 -4.78 29.72 -8.71
N ILE A 44 -4.65 28.41 -8.86
CA ILE A 44 -5.73 27.41 -8.72
C ILE A 44 -6.00 26.98 -7.26
N TRP A 45 -5.09 27.30 -6.34
CA TRP A 45 -5.15 26.84 -4.94
C TRP A 45 -6.47 27.18 -4.22
N PRO A 46 -7.01 28.41 -4.31
CA PRO A 46 -8.28 28.74 -3.67
C PRO A 46 -9.46 27.91 -4.21
N HIS A 47 -9.46 27.61 -5.51
CA HIS A 47 -10.50 26.79 -6.13
C HIS A 47 -10.39 25.33 -5.69
N LEU A 48 -9.18 24.77 -5.66
CA LEU A 48 -8.96 23.39 -5.21
C LEU A 48 -9.35 23.20 -3.74
N ILE A 49 -8.95 24.12 -2.86
CA ILE A 49 -9.25 24.07 -1.42
C ILE A 49 -10.74 24.23 -1.16
N SER A 50 -11.46 25.05 -1.92
CA SER A 50 -12.90 25.30 -1.70
C SER A 50 -13.82 24.21 -2.25
N THR A 51 -13.33 23.37 -3.17
CA THR A 51 -14.19 22.40 -3.87
C THR A 51 -13.71 20.96 -3.70
N THR A 52 -12.55 20.65 -4.27
CA THR A 52 -12.18 19.28 -4.64
C THR A 52 -11.25 18.63 -3.62
N LEU A 53 -10.27 19.36 -3.08
CA LEU A 53 -9.30 18.84 -2.11
C LEU A 53 -9.97 18.27 -0.85
N PRO A 54 -10.86 19.01 -0.15
CA PRO A 54 -11.49 18.50 1.06
C PRO A 54 -12.33 17.26 0.79
N ARG A 55 -13.05 17.25 -0.35
CA ARG A 55 -13.90 16.13 -0.74
C ARG A 55 -13.08 14.87 -1.05
N TYR A 56 -12.01 14.98 -1.82
CA TYR A 56 -11.16 13.84 -2.14
C TYR A 56 -10.40 13.34 -0.91
N LEU A 57 -9.80 14.23 -0.11
CA LEU A 57 -9.11 13.84 1.11
C LEU A 57 -10.07 13.15 2.10
N GLY A 58 -11.27 13.71 2.30
CA GLY A 58 -12.29 13.12 3.16
C GLY A 58 -12.74 11.75 2.67
N ASN A 59 -13.11 11.63 1.39
CA ASN A 59 -13.55 10.35 0.82
C ASN A 59 -12.44 9.29 0.86
N THR A 60 -11.22 9.64 0.45
CA THR A 60 -10.08 8.72 0.52
C THR A 60 -9.77 8.30 1.94
N ALA A 61 -9.82 9.21 2.92
CA ALA A 61 -9.60 8.86 4.32
C ALA A 61 -10.68 7.90 4.83
N ILE A 62 -11.95 8.19 4.58
CA ILE A 62 -13.07 7.33 4.99
C ILE A 62 -12.95 5.95 4.36
N LEU A 63 -12.70 5.88 3.05
CA LEU A 63 -12.57 4.60 2.33
C LEU A 63 -11.35 3.82 2.82
N THR A 64 -10.18 4.45 2.96
CA THR A 64 -8.94 3.78 3.38
C THR A 64 -9.06 3.27 4.81
N LEU A 65 -9.58 4.07 5.73
CA LEU A 65 -9.78 3.66 7.12
C LEU A 65 -10.87 2.60 7.24
N GLY A 66 -12.02 2.79 6.58
CA GLY A 66 -13.12 1.84 6.62
C GLY A 66 -12.75 0.47 6.04
N THR A 67 -12.18 0.46 4.83
CA THR A 67 -11.72 -0.79 4.21
C THR A 67 -10.54 -1.40 4.95
N GLY A 68 -9.60 -0.59 5.44
CA GLY A 68 -8.46 -1.05 6.23
C GLY A 68 -8.87 -1.69 7.55
N MET A 69 -9.83 -1.11 8.27
CA MET A 69 -10.36 -1.69 9.50
C MET A 69 -11.11 -3.00 9.25
N LEU A 70 -11.94 -3.07 8.20
CA LEU A 70 -12.63 -4.30 7.81
C LEU A 70 -11.64 -5.39 7.40
N ALA A 71 -10.65 -5.05 6.58
CA ALA A 71 -9.61 -5.98 6.16
C ALA A 71 -8.77 -6.47 7.35
N ALA A 72 -8.41 -5.59 8.29
CA ALA A 72 -7.68 -5.96 9.49
C ALA A 72 -8.50 -6.89 10.40
N ALA A 73 -9.77 -6.58 10.63
CA ALA A 73 -10.65 -7.40 11.46
C ALA A 73 -10.86 -8.80 10.85
N VAL A 74 -11.24 -8.87 9.57
CA VAL A 74 -11.48 -10.14 8.87
C VAL A 74 -10.17 -10.92 8.69
N GLY A 75 -9.10 -10.26 8.24
CA GLY A 75 -7.80 -10.89 8.00
C GLY A 75 -7.15 -11.42 9.27
N THR A 76 -7.16 -10.64 10.36
CA THR A 76 -6.63 -11.08 11.65
C THR A 76 -7.48 -12.20 12.25
N GLY A 77 -8.81 -12.11 12.14
CA GLY A 77 -9.72 -13.17 12.58
C GLY A 77 -9.48 -14.49 11.84
N ALA A 78 -9.36 -14.44 10.51
CA ALA A 78 -9.06 -15.61 9.70
C ALA A 78 -7.68 -16.21 10.03
N ALA A 79 -6.64 -15.36 10.17
CA ALA A 79 -5.30 -15.79 10.55
C ALA A 79 -5.28 -16.45 11.94
N TRP A 80 -6.01 -15.89 12.91
CA TRP A 80 -6.12 -16.46 14.25
C TRP A 80 -6.82 -17.84 14.23
N LEU A 81 -7.90 -17.98 13.48
CA LEU A 81 -8.63 -19.25 13.37
C LEU A 81 -7.77 -20.36 12.78
N VAL A 82 -7.08 -20.07 11.68
CA VAL A 82 -6.26 -21.06 10.95
C VAL A 82 -5.01 -21.46 11.73
N THR A 83 -4.47 -20.56 12.56
CA THR A 83 -3.29 -20.84 13.40
C THR A 83 -3.65 -21.57 14.70
N MET A 84 -4.77 -21.20 15.34
CA MET A 84 -5.15 -21.73 16.66
C MET A 84 -5.97 -23.03 16.58
N TYR A 85 -6.74 -23.24 15.50
CA TYR A 85 -7.60 -24.43 15.35
C TYR A 85 -7.15 -25.31 14.18
N ARG A 86 -7.19 -26.63 14.39
CA ARG A 86 -6.94 -27.62 13.33
C ARG A 86 -8.25 -28.23 12.85
N PHE A 87 -8.79 -27.67 11.78
CA PHE A 87 -9.99 -28.14 11.11
C PHE A 87 -9.64 -28.70 9.71
N PRO A 88 -10.48 -29.59 9.12
CA PRO A 88 -10.17 -30.30 7.87
C PRO A 88 -10.30 -29.40 6.62
N MET A 89 -9.64 -28.25 6.61
CA MET A 89 -9.36 -27.43 5.41
C MET A 89 -8.35 -26.30 5.69
N SER A 90 -7.72 -26.27 6.87
CA SER A 90 -6.90 -25.15 7.31
C SER A 90 -5.76 -24.84 6.34
N ARG A 91 -5.08 -25.86 5.81
CA ARG A 91 -4.00 -25.70 4.82
C ARG A 91 -4.47 -25.02 3.53
N LEU A 92 -5.67 -25.33 3.01
CA LEU A 92 -6.16 -24.66 1.80
C LEU A 92 -6.44 -23.18 2.09
N LEU A 93 -7.01 -22.87 3.26
CA LEU A 93 -7.29 -21.49 3.67
C LEU A 93 -6.02 -20.66 3.87
N GLU A 94 -4.94 -21.25 4.40
CA GLU A 94 -3.62 -20.60 4.45
C GLU A 94 -3.19 -20.10 3.06
N TRP A 95 -3.36 -20.93 2.03
CA TRP A 95 -3.02 -20.57 0.65
C TRP A 95 -4.01 -19.56 0.04
N LEU A 96 -5.31 -19.74 0.26
CA LEU A 96 -6.36 -18.85 -0.25
C LEU A 96 -6.22 -17.42 0.32
N LEU A 97 -5.78 -17.26 1.56
CA LEU A 97 -5.56 -15.94 2.16
C LEU A 97 -4.42 -15.16 1.47
N LEU A 98 -3.47 -15.86 0.84
CA LEU A 98 -2.38 -15.27 0.06
C LEU A 98 -2.76 -15.03 -1.40
N LEU A 99 -3.74 -15.77 -1.92
CA LEU A 99 -4.26 -15.63 -3.29
C LEU A 99 -4.56 -14.17 -3.71
N PRO A 100 -5.28 -13.34 -2.93
CA PRO A 100 -5.62 -11.99 -3.35
C PRO A 100 -4.39 -11.08 -3.59
N LEU A 101 -3.23 -11.38 -2.98
CA LEU A 101 -1.99 -10.63 -3.22
C LEU A 101 -1.38 -10.91 -4.61
N ALA A 102 -1.70 -12.05 -5.21
CA ALA A 102 -1.21 -12.41 -6.55
C ALA A 102 -2.05 -11.79 -7.68
N ILE A 103 -3.28 -11.36 -7.37
CA ILE A 103 -4.19 -10.79 -8.37
C ILE A 103 -3.77 -9.33 -8.64
N PRO A 104 -3.56 -8.94 -9.92
CA PRO A 104 -3.32 -7.55 -10.25
C PRO A 104 -4.50 -6.68 -9.82
N ALA A 105 -4.23 -5.55 -9.14
CA ALA A 105 -5.26 -4.72 -8.53
C ALA A 105 -6.35 -4.27 -9.52
N TYR A 106 -5.98 -3.96 -10.78
CA TYR A 106 -6.94 -3.56 -11.81
C TYR A 106 -7.90 -4.70 -12.20
N VAL A 107 -7.40 -5.95 -12.29
CA VAL A 107 -8.23 -7.12 -12.63
C VAL A 107 -9.23 -7.38 -11.52
N GLY A 108 -8.78 -7.34 -10.26
CA GLY A 108 -9.64 -7.53 -9.10
C GLY A 108 -10.75 -6.46 -9.01
N ALA A 109 -10.43 -5.21 -9.35
CA ALA A 109 -11.42 -4.14 -9.39
C ALA A 109 -12.48 -4.37 -10.46
N TYR A 110 -12.08 -4.73 -11.69
CA TYR A 110 -13.05 -5.02 -12.76
C TYR A 110 -13.92 -6.23 -12.44
N ALA A 111 -13.35 -7.33 -11.96
CA ALA A 111 -14.13 -8.50 -11.57
C ALA A 111 -15.15 -8.20 -10.47
N LEU A 112 -14.82 -7.32 -9.52
CA LEU A 112 -15.76 -6.89 -8.48
C LEU A 112 -16.88 -6.00 -9.05
N VAL A 113 -16.53 -5.08 -9.95
CA VAL A 113 -17.51 -4.20 -10.62
C VAL A 113 -18.46 -5.05 -11.46
N ASP A 114 -17.94 -5.96 -12.29
CA ASP A 114 -18.73 -6.87 -13.13
C ASP A 114 -19.65 -7.76 -12.29
N PHE A 115 -19.19 -8.19 -11.10
CA PHE A 115 -20.00 -9.00 -10.18
C PHE A 115 -21.10 -8.20 -9.47
N LEU A 116 -20.88 -6.91 -9.18
CA LEU A 116 -21.82 -6.05 -8.46
C LEU A 116 -22.75 -5.26 -9.40
N GLU A 117 -22.43 -5.20 -10.68
CA GLU A 117 -23.26 -4.63 -11.72
C GLU A 117 -24.61 -5.38 -11.80
N TYR A 118 -25.71 -4.61 -11.79
CA TYR A 118 -27.07 -5.15 -11.82
C TYR A 118 -27.35 -6.02 -13.05
N SER A 119 -26.66 -5.75 -14.16
CA SER A 119 -26.84 -6.47 -15.42
C SER A 119 -26.09 -7.81 -15.46
N GLY A 120 -25.00 -8.00 -14.69
CA GLY A 120 -24.08 -9.13 -14.90
C GLY A 120 -23.70 -9.34 -16.37
N PRO A 121 -22.98 -10.41 -16.75
CA PRO A 121 -23.17 -10.97 -18.08
C PRO A 121 -24.59 -11.50 -18.28
#